data_AF-A0A7S4KLY9-F1
#
_entry.id   AF-A0A7S4KLY9-F1
#
_cell.length_a   1.000
_cell.length_b   1.000
_cell.length_c   1.000
_cell.angle_alpha   90.00
_cell.angle_beta   90.00
_cell.angle_gamma   90.00
#
_symmetry.space_group_name_H-M   'P 1'
#
loop_
_entity.id
_entity.type
_entity.pdbx_description
1 polymer ?
#
loop_
_entity_poly.entity_id
_entity_poly.type
_entity_poly.pdbx_seq_one_letter_code
_entity_poly.pdbx_strand_id
1 'polypeptide(L)'
;RHTAIGRLLRYKALARLRERREDRKRRMARTGLPVLPMDDVMGGSQEAVDEAVQHFVDTGTTGLSPPWAHKRETMAEALRSDPSLARPRPRVSSPRHGSGGGARRLLSVEEEEGVANTKRRQQWRKKKHPMCLDSGRFEQGITCKPIPGVPPPPPSSRPPPPGSRAATTISSPPQPLDFPPVAHCPAYVAPEHGSAWYKGKEHKIATPGPIEERQFVTITCDEYYRLSDRGSRWPECLHDGQWERGKWCEPVMCPPYRPPLHGSVDVCQPVRAGTRVTITCDSFYEPVGEAAGASQTPMCLADGTYEKGIECMPRPCPKTHKIPFDEDCDPNARYVRPAPPKVQISHKQIKDWEQELERPHVFDYTPNVFDHEPRPYSLED
;
A
#
# COMPACT_ATOMS: atom_id res chain seq x y z
N ARG A 1 57.31 -0.22 7.00
CA ARG A 1 56.26 0.80 6.66
C ARG A 1 54.86 0.17 6.45
N HIS A 2 54.72 -1.04 5.90
CA HIS A 2 53.41 -1.69 5.70
C HIS A 2 52.67 -2.13 6.99
N THR A 3 53.37 -2.39 8.10
CA THR A 3 52.76 -2.81 9.37
C THR A 3 52.15 -1.67 10.19
N ALA A 4 52.62 -0.43 10.01
CA ALA A 4 52.12 0.74 10.75
C ALA A 4 50.76 1.22 10.22
N ILE A 5 50.59 1.20 8.89
CA ILE A 5 49.34 1.61 8.23
C ILE A 5 48.19 0.65 8.62
N GLY A 6 48.47 -0.65 8.69
CA GLY A 6 47.48 -1.65 9.10
C GLY A 6 46.99 -1.48 10.55
N ARG A 7 47.84 -1.02 11.47
CA ARG A 7 47.43 -0.72 12.86
C ARG A 7 46.58 0.55 12.93
N LEU A 8 46.95 1.59 12.18
CA LEU A 8 46.19 2.84 12.11
C LEU A 8 44.77 2.63 11.56
N LEU A 9 44.62 1.80 10.53
CA LEU A 9 43.32 1.48 9.94
C LEU A 9 42.43 0.69 10.92
N ARG A 10 42.98 -0.28 11.65
CA ARG A 10 42.25 -0.99 12.72
C ARG A 10 41.82 -0.03 13.84
N TYR A 11 42.67 0.90 14.23
CA TYR A 11 42.33 1.89 15.26
C TYR A 11 41.19 2.81 14.81
N LYS A 12 41.21 3.28 13.56
CA LYS A 12 40.12 4.09 12.98
C LYS A 12 38.81 3.30 12.87
N ALA A 13 38.86 2.01 12.53
CA ALA A 13 37.68 1.15 12.48
C ALA A 13 37.05 0.97 13.87
N LEU A 14 37.87 0.71 14.89
CA LEU A 14 37.40 0.58 16.28
C LEU A 14 36.84 1.90 16.84
N ALA A 15 37.44 3.05 16.49
CA ALA A 15 36.91 4.36 16.87
C ALA A 15 35.51 4.61 16.27
N ARG A 16 35.32 4.32 14.98
CA ARG A 16 34.01 4.42 14.31
C ARG A 16 32.95 3.50 14.93
N LEU A 17 33.33 2.31 15.38
CA LEU A 17 32.41 1.39 16.07
C LEU A 17 31.99 1.93 17.44
N ARG A 18 32.92 2.52 18.21
CA ARG A 18 32.59 3.18 19.48
C ARG A 18 31.64 4.35 19.29
N GLU A 19 31.88 5.18 18.28
CA GLU A 19 31.03 6.34 17.97
C GLU A 19 29.61 5.91 17.56
N ARG A 20 29.45 4.86 16.75
CA ARG A 20 28.12 4.30 16.41
C ARG A 20 27.39 3.74 17.64
N ARG A 21 28.13 3.14 18.58
CA ARG A 21 27.54 2.58 19.81
C ARG A 21 27.02 3.70 20.72
N GLU A 22 27.75 4.81 20.82
CA GLU A 22 27.31 6.00 21.55
C GLU A 22 26.17 6.74 20.85
N ASP A 23 26.17 6.87 19.52
CA ASP A 23 25.03 7.49 18.80
C ASP A 23 23.75 6.66 18.98
N ARG A 24 23.87 5.32 18.98
CA ARG A 24 22.74 4.43 19.29
C ARG A 24 22.21 4.64 20.71
N LYS A 25 23.08 4.78 21.71
CA LYS A 25 22.68 5.11 23.10
C LYS A 25 21.98 6.46 23.16
N ARG A 26 22.49 7.49 22.48
CA ARG A 26 21.88 8.83 22.42
C ARG A 26 20.51 8.82 21.76
N ARG A 27 20.32 8.05 20.69
CA ARG A 27 19.01 7.86 20.04
C ARG A 27 18.01 7.16 20.96
N MET A 28 18.43 6.10 21.65
CA MET A 28 17.58 5.38 22.60
C MET A 28 17.17 6.25 23.80
N ALA A 29 18.09 7.08 24.32
CA ALA A 29 17.79 8.01 25.41
C ALA A 29 16.75 9.09 25.01
N ARG A 30 16.70 9.47 23.73
CA ARG A 30 15.68 10.43 23.22
C ARG A 30 14.30 9.81 23.05
N THR A 31 14.20 8.51 22.84
CA THR A 31 12.92 7.84 22.56
C THR A 31 12.09 7.50 23.79
N GLY A 32 12.62 7.68 25.01
CA GLY A 32 11.85 7.49 26.26
C GLY A 32 11.32 6.07 26.49
N LEU A 33 11.79 5.08 25.73
CA LEU A 33 11.42 3.68 25.89
C LEU A 33 12.26 3.05 27.01
N PRO A 34 11.64 2.40 28.01
CA PRO A 34 12.38 1.71 29.07
C PRO A 34 13.17 0.55 28.47
N VAL A 35 14.49 0.55 28.72
CA VAL A 35 15.40 -0.52 28.32
C VAL A 35 15.26 -1.66 29.34
N LEU A 36 14.71 -2.80 28.92
CA LEU A 36 14.95 -4.07 29.63
C LEU A 36 16.40 -4.50 29.34
N PRO A 37 17.21 -4.81 30.36
CA PRO A 37 18.59 -5.24 30.16
C PRO A 37 18.62 -6.56 29.38
N MET A 38 19.20 -6.54 28.19
CA MET A 38 19.37 -7.73 27.34
C MET A 38 20.45 -8.69 27.85
N ASP A 39 21.19 -8.34 28.90
CA ASP A 39 22.21 -9.22 29.50
C ASP A 39 21.59 -10.39 30.30
N ASP A 40 20.27 -10.37 30.57
CA ASP A 40 19.54 -11.47 31.24
C ASP A 40 18.84 -12.44 30.27
N VAL A 41 18.86 -12.19 28.96
CA VAL A 41 18.10 -13.01 27.97
C VAL A 41 18.95 -14.10 27.30
N MET A 42 20.28 -14.06 27.44
CA MET A 42 21.20 -15.07 26.88
C MET A 42 22.24 -15.56 27.90
N GLY A 43 21.94 -15.45 29.20
CA GLY A 43 22.82 -15.86 30.30
C GLY A 43 22.65 -17.31 30.78
N GLY A 44 22.08 -18.20 29.96
CA GLY A 44 22.04 -19.63 30.28
C GLY A 44 23.43 -20.25 30.11
N SER A 45 23.88 -21.09 31.05
CA SER A 45 25.06 -21.93 30.82
C SER A 45 24.82 -22.80 29.58
N GLN A 46 25.88 -23.13 28.85
CA GLN A 46 25.78 -23.96 27.65
C GLN A 46 25.11 -25.33 27.95
N GLU A 47 25.31 -25.83 29.17
CA GLU A 47 24.63 -27.03 29.70
C GLU A 47 23.11 -26.89 29.73
N ALA A 48 22.55 -25.73 30.07
CA ALA A 48 21.10 -25.52 30.09
C ALA A 48 20.50 -25.45 28.68
N VAL A 49 21.30 -25.04 27.69
CA VAL A 49 20.90 -25.05 26.28
C VAL A 49 20.94 -26.48 25.74
N ASP A 50 21.99 -27.23 26.05
CA ASP A 50 22.12 -28.62 25.63
C ASP A 50 21.03 -29.51 26.26
N GLU A 51 20.66 -29.27 27.52
CA GLU A 51 19.56 -29.98 28.19
C GLU A 51 18.19 -29.65 27.58
N ALA A 52 17.94 -28.39 27.22
CA ALA A 52 16.69 -27.99 26.56
C ALA A 52 16.58 -28.55 25.14
N VAL A 53 17.70 -28.64 24.41
CA VAL A 53 17.75 -29.26 23.07
C VAL A 53 17.53 -30.77 23.19
N GLN A 54 18.17 -31.44 24.15
CA GLN A 54 18.01 -32.87 24.36
C GLN A 54 16.57 -33.22 24.75
N HIS A 55 15.95 -32.44 25.64
CA HIS A 55 14.54 -32.61 26.01
C HIS A 55 13.59 -32.42 24.82
N PHE A 56 13.87 -31.46 23.92
CA PHE A 56 13.09 -31.28 22.70
C PHE A 56 13.24 -32.46 21.73
N VAL A 57 14.44 -33.01 21.59
CA VAL A 57 14.70 -34.20 20.77
C VAL A 57 13.96 -35.42 21.33
N ASP A 58 13.93 -35.58 22.66
CA ASP A 58 13.37 -36.77 23.30
C ASP A 58 11.83 -36.73 23.40
N THR A 59 11.24 -35.55 23.56
CA THR A 59 9.80 -35.41 23.84
C THR A 59 8.99 -34.71 22.76
N GLY A 60 9.63 -34.04 21.80
CA GLY A 60 8.97 -33.29 20.74
C GLY A 60 8.17 -32.06 21.22
N THR A 61 8.32 -31.64 22.48
CA THR A 61 7.57 -30.51 23.05
C THR A 61 8.50 -29.50 23.74
N THR A 62 8.23 -28.21 23.53
CA THR A 62 8.95 -27.09 24.19
C THR A 62 8.30 -26.80 25.56
N GLY A 63 8.32 -27.78 26.45
CA GLY A 63 7.52 -27.82 27.68
C GLY A 63 8.10 -27.14 28.93
N LEU A 64 9.05 -26.21 28.81
CA LEU A 64 9.55 -25.46 29.98
C LEU A 64 8.91 -24.07 30.03
N SER A 65 8.11 -23.82 31.07
CA SER A 65 7.74 -22.45 31.44
C SER A 65 9.02 -21.72 31.86
N PRO A 66 9.36 -20.60 31.20
CA PRO A 66 10.63 -19.97 31.45
C PRO A 66 10.65 -19.23 32.80
N PRO A 67 11.81 -19.16 33.48
CA PRO A 67 11.95 -18.63 34.84
C PRO A 67 11.57 -17.14 35.00
N TRP A 68 11.32 -16.42 33.90
CA TRP A 68 10.81 -15.04 33.94
C TRP A 68 9.30 -14.93 34.21
N ALA A 69 8.53 -16.03 34.13
CA ALA A 69 7.09 -16.01 34.39
C ALA A 69 6.77 -15.58 35.85
N HIS A 70 7.57 -16.00 36.83
CA HIS A 70 7.43 -15.58 38.23
C HIS A 70 7.83 -14.11 38.50
N LYS A 71 8.65 -13.50 37.63
CA LYS A 71 9.07 -12.08 37.77
C LYS A 71 8.02 -11.09 37.28
N ARG A 72 7.09 -11.49 36.39
CA ARG A 72 5.98 -10.63 35.94
C ARG A 72 4.88 -10.47 36.98
N GLU A 73 4.62 -11.49 37.80
CA GLU A 73 3.64 -11.40 38.89
C GLU A 73 4.10 -10.45 40.01
N THR A 74 5.38 -10.47 40.36
CA THR A 74 5.94 -9.57 41.38
C THR A 74 5.97 -8.10 40.94
N MET A 75 6.17 -7.82 39.64
CA MET A 75 6.15 -6.45 39.11
C MET A 75 4.73 -5.89 38.94
N ALA A 76 3.74 -6.76 38.67
CA ALA A 76 2.33 -6.38 38.62
C ALA A 76 1.76 -6.08 40.01
N GLU A 77 2.23 -6.77 41.06
CA GLU A 77 1.88 -6.49 42.46
C GLU A 77 2.46 -5.13 42.93
N ALA A 78 3.70 -4.80 42.51
CA ALA A 78 4.36 -3.53 42.85
C ALA A 78 3.72 -2.29 42.19
N LEU A 79 3.07 -2.44 41.03
CA LEU A 79 2.35 -1.34 40.38
C LEU A 79 0.95 -1.10 40.97
N ARG A 80 0.40 -2.04 41.75
CA ARG A 80 -0.86 -1.85 42.48
C ARG A 80 -0.68 -1.08 43.79
N SER A 81 0.53 -1.01 44.34
CA SER A 81 0.81 -0.41 45.64
C SER A 81 1.22 1.06 45.62
N ASP A 82 1.53 1.67 44.46
CA ASP A 82 1.85 3.11 44.38
C ASP A 82 1.40 3.78 43.05
N PRO A 83 0.19 4.39 43.02
CA PRO A 83 -0.36 5.05 41.83
C PRO A 83 0.26 6.43 41.51
N SER A 84 1.30 6.88 42.22
CA SER A 84 1.90 8.21 42.00
C SER A 84 2.84 8.29 40.78
N LEU A 85 3.24 7.14 40.20
CA LEU A 85 4.17 7.08 39.06
C LEU A 85 3.52 7.30 37.67
N ALA A 86 2.20 7.52 37.60
CA ALA A 86 1.43 7.53 36.34
C ALA A 86 0.89 8.91 35.89
N ARG A 87 1.64 10.01 36.03
CA ARG A 87 1.21 11.33 35.49
C ARG A 87 2.16 11.92 34.44
N PRO A 88 1.70 12.18 33.20
CA PRO A 88 2.44 12.95 32.21
C PRO A 88 2.25 14.48 32.38
N ARG A 89 3.30 15.25 32.07
CA ARG A 89 3.34 16.73 32.15
C ARG A 89 2.67 17.40 30.92
N PRO A 90 2.05 18.59 31.06
CA PRO A 90 1.36 19.27 29.98
C PRO A 90 2.30 20.08 29.05
N ARG A 91 1.93 20.17 27.76
CA ARG A 91 2.60 20.95 26.71
C ARG A 91 2.12 22.41 26.71
N VAL A 92 3.07 23.33 26.53
CA VAL A 92 2.88 24.78 26.37
C VAL A 92 2.70 25.13 24.89
N SER A 93 1.71 25.96 24.59
CA SER A 93 1.39 26.52 23.26
C SER A 93 1.94 27.94 23.10
N SER A 94 2.31 28.32 21.87
CA SER A 94 2.81 29.67 21.50
C SER A 94 1.87 30.36 20.49
N PRO A 95 1.88 31.71 20.40
CA PRO A 95 0.79 32.50 19.84
C PRO A 95 1.02 32.95 18.38
N ARG A 96 -0.09 33.14 17.65
CA ARG A 96 -0.16 33.75 16.31
C ARG A 96 -0.34 35.27 16.41
N HIS A 97 0.43 36.03 15.65
CA HIS A 97 0.17 37.44 15.34
C HIS A 97 -0.59 37.56 14.03
N GLY A 98 -1.59 38.45 14.01
CA GLY A 98 -2.29 38.92 12.82
C GLY A 98 -2.18 40.44 12.68
N SER A 99 -2.37 40.92 11.45
CA SER A 99 -2.72 42.28 10.99
C SER A 99 -2.49 42.28 9.47
N GLY A 100 -3.19 42.99 8.59
CA GLY A 100 -4.11 44.12 8.66
C GLY A 100 -4.27 44.64 7.22
N GLY A 101 -5.45 45.16 6.86
CA GLY A 101 -5.83 45.45 5.47
C GLY A 101 -5.33 46.75 4.84
N GLY A 102 -5.83 47.04 3.63
CA GLY A 102 -5.63 48.29 2.90
C GLY A 102 -6.25 48.25 1.51
N ALA A 103 -6.80 49.37 1.04
CA ALA A 103 -7.81 49.46 -0.02
C ALA A 103 -7.39 50.35 -1.22
N ARG A 104 -8.18 50.29 -2.30
CA ARG A 104 -8.27 51.22 -3.47
C ARG A 104 -7.11 51.06 -4.49
N ARG A 105 -7.27 51.20 -5.82
CA ARG A 105 -8.07 52.16 -6.62
C ARG A 105 -8.18 51.67 -8.07
N LEU A 106 -9.32 51.98 -8.72
CA LEU A 106 -9.63 51.81 -10.15
C LEU A 106 -8.65 52.59 -11.05
N LEU A 107 -8.30 52.02 -12.22
CA LEU A 107 -8.22 52.71 -13.52
C LEU A 107 -8.33 51.69 -14.66
N SER A 108 -9.25 51.98 -15.58
CA SER A 108 -9.54 51.28 -16.83
C SER A 108 -8.52 51.64 -17.91
N VAL A 109 -8.09 50.67 -18.73
CA VAL A 109 -7.60 50.91 -20.10
C VAL A 109 -8.02 49.71 -20.96
N GLU A 110 -8.68 50.05 -22.08
CA GLU A 110 -9.11 49.19 -23.18
C GLU A 110 -7.90 48.69 -23.97
N GLU A 111 -7.91 47.45 -24.48
CA GLU A 111 -7.34 47.18 -25.81
C GLU A 111 -7.82 45.84 -26.37
N GLU A 112 -8.14 45.90 -27.66
CA GLU A 112 -8.73 44.89 -28.51
C GLU A 112 -7.71 43.91 -29.12
N GLU A 113 -8.28 42.92 -29.81
CA GLU A 113 -7.73 42.11 -30.91
C GLU A 113 -7.13 40.73 -30.59
N GLY A 114 -7.58 39.73 -31.38
CA GLY A 114 -6.82 38.48 -31.52
C GLY A 114 -7.58 37.18 -31.83
N VAL A 115 -8.70 37.22 -32.55
CA VAL A 115 -9.38 36.01 -33.07
C VAL A 115 -8.54 35.35 -34.18
N ALA A 116 -8.12 34.09 -34.02
CA ALA A 116 -8.21 33.01 -35.04
C ALA A 116 -7.28 31.82 -34.74
N ASN A 117 -7.79 30.73 -34.11
CA ASN A 117 -7.44 29.36 -34.53
C ASN A 117 -8.30 28.26 -33.84
N THR A 118 -9.55 28.07 -34.27
CA THR A 118 -10.41 26.98 -33.76
C THR A 118 -11.15 26.27 -34.89
N LYS A 119 -10.43 25.54 -35.76
CA LYS A 119 -11.06 24.69 -36.79
C LYS A 119 -10.42 23.32 -37.03
N ARG A 120 -9.75 22.72 -36.04
CA ARG A 120 -9.08 21.41 -36.27
C ARG A 120 -9.26 20.32 -35.21
N ARG A 121 -10.30 20.40 -34.36
CA ARG A 121 -10.51 19.43 -33.26
C ARG A 121 -11.85 18.67 -33.21
N GLN A 122 -12.72 18.81 -34.21
CA GLN A 122 -14.09 18.25 -34.13
C GLN A 122 -14.36 16.94 -34.90
N GLN A 123 -13.35 16.19 -35.37
CA GLN A 123 -13.61 15.06 -36.28
C GLN A 123 -13.36 13.63 -35.75
N TRP A 124 -13.13 13.41 -34.45
CA TRP A 124 -12.81 12.05 -33.93
C TRP A 124 -13.59 11.61 -32.69
N ARG A 125 -14.91 11.88 -32.61
CA ARG A 125 -15.79 11.30 -31.57
C ARG A 125 -17.20 10.98 -32.06
N LYS A 126 -17.40 9.91 -32.84
CA LYS A 126 -18.70 9.22 -32.94
C LYS A 126 -18.52 7.74 -33.31
N LYS A 127 -18.50 6.87 -32.29
CA LYS A 127 -19.06 5.50 -32.30
C LYS A 127 -18.78 4.85 -30.94
N LYS A 128 -19.74 4.94 -30.02
CA LYS A 128 -19.89 3.99 -28.92
C LYS A 128 -21.35 3.53 -28.94
N HIS A 129 -21.55 2.25 -29.17
CA HIS A 129 -22.86 1.60 -29.03
C HIS A 129 -23.12 1.39 -27.52
N PRO A 130 -24.33 1.67 -27.01
CA PRO A 130 -24.69 1.31 -25.64
C PRO A 130 -24.86 -0.21 -25.53
N MET A 131 -24.24 -0.83 -24.52
CA MET A 131 -24.46 -2.24 -24.16
C MET A 131 -25.46 -2.31 -23.00
N CYS A 132 -26.43 -3.22 -23.10
CA CYS A 132 -27.35 -3.56 -22.01
C CYS A 132 -26.60 -4.39 -20.94
N LEU A 133 -26.83 -4.08 -19.65
CA LEU A 133 -26.34 -4.87 -18.52
C LEU A 133 -27.48 -5.73 -17.97
N ASP A 134 -27.21 -7.01 -17.71
CA ASP A 134 -28.17 -8.06 -17.30
C ASP A 134 -28.70 -7.94 -15.87
N SER A 135 -28.39 -6.86 -15.15
CA SER A 135 -28.91 -6.64 -13.80
C SER A 135 -30.08 -5.67 -13.85
N GLY A 136 -31.31 -6.20 -13.96
CA GLY A 136 -32.58 -5.48 -14.07
C GLY A 136 -32.91 -4.53 -12.91
N ARG A 137 -32.18 -3.41 -12.80
CA ARG A 137 -32.58 -2.20 -12.07
C ARG A 137 -32.35 -0.99 -12.96
N PHE A 138 -33.38 -0.17 -13.07
CA PHE A 138 -33.50 0.94 -14.02
C PHE A 138 -33.20 2.29 -13.38
N GLU A 139 -32.59 3.20 -14.15
CA GLU A 139 -32.69 4.65 -13.96
C GLU A 139 -33.88 5.19 -14.77
N GLN A 140 -34.63 6.13 -14.21
CA GLN A 140 -35.79 6.75 -14.87
C GLN A 140 -35.32 7.64 -16.03
N GLY A 141 -35.82 7.38 -17.25
CA GLY A 141 -35.62 8.29 -18.39
C GLY A 141 -35.45 7.64 -19.77
N ILE A 142 -35.31 6.31 -19.87
CA ILE A 142 -35.18 5.63 -21.16
C ILE A 142 -36.43 4.76 -21.41
N THR A 143 -37.27 5.18 -22.35
CA THR A 143 -38.44 4.41 -22.80
C THR A 143 -38.00 3.32 -23.77
N CYS A 144 -37.84 2.09 -23.28
CA CYS A 144 -37.72 0.91 -24.14
C CYS A 144 -39.11 0.44 -24.58
N LYS A 145 -39.30 0.21 -25.89
CA LYS A 145 -40.51 -0.47 -26.41
C LYS A 145 -40.61 -1.86 -25.77
N PRO A 146 -41.74 -2.24 -25.16
CA PRO A 146 -41.91 -3.56 -24.57
C PRO A 146 -41.86 -4.66 -25.64
N ILE A 147 -41.17 -5.75 -25.31
CA ILE A 147 -41.15 -6.97 -26.12
C ILE A 147 -42.54 -7.63 -26.00
N PRO A 148 -43.25 -7.89 -27.11
CA PRO A 148 -44.54 -8.56 -27.05
C PRO A 148 -44.36 -10.04 -26.63
N GLY A 149 -45.00 -10.45 -25.53
CA GLY A 149 -45.16 -11.88 -25.20
C GLY A 149 -44.88 -12.32 -23.75
N VAL A 150 -44.51 -11.43 -22.83
CA VAL A 150 -44.31 -11.82 -21.42
C VAL A 150 -45.60 -11.55 -20.62
N PRO A 151 -46.27 -12.58 -20.06
CA PRO A 151 -47.44 -12.39 -19.22
C PRO A 151 -47.05 -11.75 -17.87
N PRO A 152 -47.87 -10.84 -17.33
CA PRO A 152 -47.58 -10.18 -16.06
C PRO A 152 -47.59 -11.17 -14.88
N PRO A 153 -46.79 -10.92 -13.82
CA PRO A 153 -46.80 -11.75 -12.61
C PRO A 153 -48.16 -11.64 -11.88
N PRO A 154 -48.63 -12.72 -11.24
CA PRO A 154 -49.91 -12.74 -10.53
C PRO A 154 -49.91 -11.81 -9.31
N PRO A 155 -51.05 -11.19 -8.97
CA PRO A 155 -51.15 -10.29 -7.82
C PRO A 155 -50.90 -11.03 -6.51
N SER A 156 -50.05 -10.46 -5.67
CA SER A 156 -49.72 -10.94 -4.32
C SER A 156 -51.00 -11.05 -3.48
N SER A 157 -51.23 -12.24 -2.96
CA SER A 157 -52.36 -12.63 -2.13
C SER A 157 -52.49 -11.81 -0.83
N ARG A 158 -53.75 -11.49 -0.51
CA ARG A 158 -54.29 -10.78 0.65
C ARG A 158 -53.60 -11.07 2.01
N PRO A 159 -53.51 -10.06 2.91
CA PRO A 159 -53.25 -10.30 4.32
C PRO A 159 -54.44 -11.01 5.01
N PRO A 160 -54.20 -11.93 5.96
CA PRO A 160 -55.25 -12.60 6.70
C PRO A 160 -55.93 -11.66 7.73
N PRO A 161 -57.20 -11.93 8.10
CA PRO A 161 -57.97 -11.10 9.03
C PRO A 161 -57.53 -11.25 10.50
N PRO A 162 -57.77 -10.23 11.36
CA PRO A 162 -57.47 -10.28 12.79
C PRO A 162 -58.52 -11.14 13.52
N GLY A 163 -58.17 -12.40 13.78
CA GLY A 163 -59.00 -13.36 14.52
C GLY A 163 -58.78 -13.30 16.03
N SER A 164 -59.81 -12.84 16.74
CA SER A 164 -60.27 -13.18 18.10
C SER A 164 -59.31 -13.84 19.10
N ARG A 165 -59.03 -13.10 20.17
CA ARG A 165 -58.53 -13.60 21.46
C ARG A 165 -59.50 -14.62 22.07
N ALA A 166 -59.16 -15.90 22.02
CA ALA A 166 -59.78 -16.93 22.85
C ALA A 166 -58.85 -17.24 24.03
N ALA A 167 -59.34 -16.96 25.24
CA ALA A 167 -58.72 -17.33 26.50
C ALA A 167 -58.66 -18.87 26.60
N THR A 168 -57.46 -19.43 26.72
CA THR A 168 -57.28 -20.86 26.94
C THR A 168 -56.36 -21.08 28.13
N THR A 169 -57.03 -21.39 29.25
CA THR A 169 -56.73 -22.46 30.21
C THR A 169 -55.27 -22.90 30.33
N ILE A 170 -54.66 -22.44 31.43
CA ILE A 170 -53.46 -22.98 32.06
C ILE A 170 -53.77 -24.41 32.53
N SER A 171 -53.07 -25.41 32.00
CA SER A 171 -52.55 -26.56 32.75
C SER A 171 -52.00 -27.60 31.77
N SER A 172 -50.72 -27.48 31.43
CA SER A 172 -49.94 -28.59 30.92
C SER A 172 -48.57 -28.51 31.58
N PRO A 173 -48.02 -29.64 32.08
CA PRO A 173 -46.72 -29.67 32.73
C PRO A 173 -45.64 -29.18 31.75
N PRO A 174 -44.63 -28.43 32.21
CA PRO A 174 -43.57 -27.91 31.36
C PRO A 174 -42.91 -29.08 30.63
N GLN A 175 -43.09 -29.16 29.31
CA GLN A 175 -42.37 -30.12 28.49
C GLN A 175 -40.87 -29.83 28.63
N PRO A 176 -40.02 -30.87 28.60
CA PRO A 176 -38.57 -30.67 28.55
C PRO A 176 -38.27 -29.68 27.44
N LEU A 177 -37.49 -28.64 27.74
CA LEU A 177 -37.01 -27.70 26.73
C LEU A 177 -36.17 -28.51 25.74
N ASP A 178 -36.79 -28.94 24.63
CA ASP A 178 -36.10 -29.55 23.50
C ASP A 178 -35.12 -28.50 22.97
N PHE A 179 -33.85 -28.66 23.34
CA PHE A 179 -32.78 -27.82 22.81
C PHE A 179 -32.75 -28.01 21.29
N PRO A 180 -32.76 -26.92 20.50
CA PRO A 180 -32.68 -27.04 19.05
C PRO A 180 -31.44 -27.87 18.68
N PRO A 181 -31.55 -28.77 17.69
CA PRO A 181 -30.42 -29.60 17.28
C PRO A 181 -29.22 -28.71 16.93
N VAL A 182 -28.04 -29.06 17.46
CA VAL A 182 -26.81 -28.32 17.21
C VAL A 182 -26.59 -28.25 15.70
N ALA A 183 -26.53 -27.02 15.17
CA ALA A 183 -26.31 -26.80 13.76
C ALA A 183 -24.88 -27.22 13.39
N HIS A 184 -24.75 -27.87 12.23
CA HIS A 184 -23.46 -28.30 11.71
C HIS A 184 -23.30 -27.78 10.29
N CYS A 185 -22.15 -27.19 10.00
CA CYS A 185 -21.82 -26.76 8.65
C CYS A 185 -21.24 -27.92 7.82
N PRO A 186 -21.47 -27.92 6.49
CA PRO A 186 -20.79 -28.82 5.59
C PRO A 186 -19.27 -28.54 5.58
N ALA A 187 -18.49 -29.43 4.97
CA ALA A 187 -17.08 -29.18 4.71
C ALA A 187 -16.87 -27.80 4.03
N TYR A 188 -15.97 -26.98 4.57
CA TYR A 188 -15.63 -25.70 3.97
C TYR A 188 -14.76 -25.94 2.74
N VAL A 189 -15.22 -25.47 1.57
CA VAL A 189 -14.47 -25.55 0.32
C VAL A 189 -13.43 -24.45 0.29
N ALA A 190 -12.15 -24.81 0.11
CA ALA A 190 -11.07 -23.84 0.02
C ALA A 190 -11.26 -22.95 -1.22
N PRO A 191 -10.94 -21.64 -1.14
CA PRO A 191 -11.02 -20.77 -2.31
C PRO A 191 -9.98 -21.17 -3.36
N GLU A 192 -10.24 -20.83 -4.62
CA GLU A 192 -9.25 -21.02 -5.70
C GLU A 192 -7.94 -20.29 -5.38
N HIS A 193 -6.80 -20.92 -5.69
CA HIS A 193 -5.46 -20.41 -5.38
C HIS A 193 -5.24 -20.12 -3.88
N GLY A 194 -5.88 -20.92 -3.02
CA GLY A 194 -5.71 -20.83 -1.57
C GLY A 194 -5.98 -22.16 -0.86
N SER A 195 -5.85 -22.11 0.46
CA SER A 195 -6.07 -23.22 1.37
C SER A 195 -6.94 -22.78 2.53
N ALA A 196 -7.75 -23.72 3.03
CA ALA A 196 -8.45 -23.57 4.29
C ALA A 196 -7.70 -24.31 5.40
N TRP A 197 -7.44 -23.65 6.52
CA TRP A 197 -6.83 -24.24 7.70
C TRP A 197 -7.87 -24.50 8.76
N TYR A 198 -7.91 -25.74 9.25
CA TYR A 198 -8.84 -26.17 10.28
C TYR A 198 -8.12 -27.07 11.28
N LYS A 199 -8.25 -26.77 12.58
CA LYS A 199 -7.57 -27.51 13.67
C LYS A 199 -6.05 -27.69 13.42
N GLY A 200 -5.40 -26.65 12.91
CA GLY A 200 -3.96 -26.64 12.62
C GLY A 200 -3.53 -27.45 11.39
N LYS A 201 -4.47 -28.00 10.61
CA LYS A 201 -4.17 -28.72 9.37
C LYS A 201 -4.60 -27.91 8.15
N GLU A 202 -3.76 -27.92 7.13
CA GLU A 202 -4.03 -27.28 5.83
C GLU A 202 -4.84 -28.21 4.93
N HIS A 203 -5.86 -27.65 4.29
CA HIS A 203 -6.72 -28.34 3.33
C HIS A 203 -6.80 -27.55 2.02
N LYS A 204 -6.29 -28.13 0.93
CA LYS A 204 -6.24 -27.52 -0.42
C LYS A 204 -7.56 -27.61 -1.19
N ILE A 205 -8.46 -28.53 -0.83
CA ILE A 205 -9.73 -28.75 -1.54
C ILE A 205 -10.90 -28.41 -0.62
N ALA A 206 -11.05 -29.16 0.48
CA ALA A 206 -12.07 -28.90 1.50
C ALA A 206 -11.64 -29.44 2.85
N THR A 207 -12.16 -28.86 3.93
CA THR A 207 -11.96 -29.37 5.30
C THR A 207 -12.72 -30.69 5.51
N PRO A 208 -12.39 -31.49 6.54
CA PRO A 208 -13.27 -32.58 6.95
C PRO A 208 -14.63 -32.02 7.38
N GLY A 209 -15.71 -32.73 7.08
CA GLY A 209 -17.06 -32.42 7.58
C GLY A 209 -17.53 -33.42 8.64
N PRO A 210 -18.67 -33.18 9.31
CA PRO A 210 -19.31 -31.89 9.57
C PRO A 210 -18.54 -31.04 10.60
N ILE A 211 -18.65 -29.72 10.51
CA ILE A 211 -18.01 -28.79 11.45
C ILE A 211 -19.08 -28.20 12.39
N GLU A 212 -18.78 -28.16 13.69
CA GLU A 212 -19.68 -27.63 14.72
C GLU A 212 -19.91 -26.12 14.56
N GLU A 213 -21.09 -25.66 14.97
CA GLU A 213 -21.42 -24.24 15.07
C GLU A 213 -20.33 -23.44 15.79
N ARG A 214 -20.13 -22.19 15.37
CA ARG A 214 -19.16 -21.24 15.93
C ARG A 214 -17.69 -21.59 15.76
N GLN A 215 -17.39 -22.71 15.09
CA GLN A 215 -16.03 -22.97 14.67
C GLN A 215 -15.68 -22.16 13.44
N PHE A 216 -14.42 -21.75 13.33
CA PHE A 216 -13.91 -20.96 12.22
C PHE A 216 -12.80 -21.72 11.49
N VAL A 217 -12.64 -21.40 10.21
CA VAL A 217 -11.50 -21.85 9.40
C VAL A 217 -10.63 -20.65 9.06
N THR A 218 -9.32 -20.81 8.94
CA THR A 218 -8.42 -19.72 8.53
C THR A 218 -8.08 -19.85 7.06
N ILE A 219 -8.29 -18.80 6.28
CA ILE A 219 -7.95 -18.81 4.85
C ILE A 219 -6.53 -18.28 4.64
N THR A 220 -5.76 -18.97 3.81
CA THR A 220 -4.45 -18.53 3.31
C THR A 220 -4.42 -18.63 1.79
N CYS A 221 -3.77 -17.68 1.12
CA CYS A 221 -3.59 -17.74 -0.33
C CYS A 221 -2.24 -18.36 -0.70
N ASP A 222 -2.16 -18.93 -1.89
CA ASP A 222 -0.92 -19.41 -2.49
C ASP A 222 0.04 -18.24 -2.78
N GLU A 223 1.29 -18.55 -3.10
CA GLU A 223 2.28 -17.54 -3.49
C GLU A 223 1.78 -16.74 -4.71
N TYR A 224 2.03 -15.43 -4.71
CA TYR A 224 1.56 -14.47 -5.74
C TYR A 224 0.07 -14.13 -5.72
N TYR A 225 -0.68 -14.64 -4.74
CA TYR A 225 -2.07 -14.26 -4.49
C TYR A 225 -2.22 -13.55 -3.15
N ARG A 226 -3.22 -12.68 -3.05
CA ARG A 226 -3.58 -11.96 -1.82
C ARG A 226 -5.05 -12.14 -1.50
N LEU A 227 -5.39 -12.05 -0.21
CA LEU A 227 -6.78 -12.08 0.24
C LEU A 227 -7.53 -10.86 -0.31
N SER A 228 -8.74 -11.09 -0.82
CA SER A 228 -9.67 -10.06 -1.28
C SER A 228 -10.01 -9.04 -0.19
N ASP A 229 -10.43 -7.84 -0.59
CA ASP A 229 -10.84 -6.81 0.39
C ASP A 229 -12.16 -7.16 1.10
N ARG A 230 -13.03 -7.93 0.42
CA ARG A 230 -14.36 -8.32 0.93
C ARG A 230 -14.38 -9.74 1.46
N GLY A 231 -15.17 -9.96 2.51
CA GLY A 231 -15.35 -11.25 3.18
C GLY A 231 -14.54 -11.37 4.48
N SER A 232 -14.76 -12.45 5.22
CA SER A 232 -14.02 -12.77 6.46
C SER A 232 -12.78 -13.62 6.17
N ARG A 233 -11.65 -13.29 6.78
CA ARG A 233 -10.44 -14.16 6.76
C ARG A 233 -10.66 -15.43 7.59
N TRP A 234 -11.60 -15.35 8.54
CA TRP A 234 -11.96 -16.42 9.47
C TRP A 234 -13.46 -16.68 9.39
N PRO A 235 -13.98 -17.23 8.27
CA PRO A 235 -15.40 -17.49 8.17
C PRO A 235 -15.82 -18.48 9.26
N GLU A 236 -16.87 -18.09 9.99
CA GLU A 236 -17.46 -18.86 11.08
C GLU A 236 -18.64 -19.72 10.57
N CYS A 237 -18.81 -20.90 11.16
CA CYS A 237 -20.01 -21.70 10.97
C CYS A 237 -21.18 -21.09 11.74
N LEU A 238 -22.20 -20.60 11.03
CA LEU A 238 -23.37 -19.92 11.59
C LEU A 238 -24.40 -20.91 12.14
N HIS A 239 -25.32 -20.40 12.96
CA HIS A 239 -26.38 -21.20 13.61
C HIS A 239 -27.40 -21.81 12.62
N ASP A 240 -27.44 -21.35 11.38
CA ASP A 240 -28.27 -21.92 10.32
C ASP A 240 -27.57 -23.08 9.57
N GLY A 241 -26.35 -23.46 10.00
CA GLY A 241 -25.54 -24.47 9.33
C GLY A 241 -24.89 -23.98 8.04
N GLN A 242 -24.89 -22.66 7.79
CA GLN A 242 -24.19 -22.06 6.65
C GLN A 242 -22.88 -21.42 7.10
N TRP A 243 -21.95 -21.30 6.16
CA TRP A 243 -20.71 -20.59 6.39
C TRP A 243 -20.88 -19.08 6.21
N GLU A 244 -20.26 -18.31 7.08
CA GLU A 244 -20.02 -16.89 6.82
C GLU A 244 -19.24 -16.73 5.49
N ARG A 245 -19.50 -15.64 4.78
CA ARG A 245 -18.83 -15.35 3.50
C ARG A 245 -17.32 -15.15 3.72
N GLY A 246 -16.53 -16.16 3.38
CA GLY A 246 -15.08 -16.11 3.39
C GLY A 246 -14.50 -15.17 2.31
N LYS A 247 -13.25 -14.74 2.53
CA LYS A 247 -12.42 -14.07 1.52
C LYS A 247 -12.00 -15.05 0.42
N TRP A 248 -11.77 -14.55 -0.78
CA TRP A 248 -11.16 -15.30 -1.88
C TRP A 248 -9.76 -14.79 -2.16
N CYS A 249 -8.99 -15.53 -2.96
CA CYS A 249 -7.62 -15.18 -3.31
C CYS A 249 -7.59 -14.51 -4.68
N GLU A 250 -7.08 -13.29 -4.73
CA GLU A 250 -6.93 -12.49 -5.95
C GLU A 250 -5.47 -12.45 -6.37
N PRO A 251 -5.16 -12.51 -7.68
CA PRO A 251 -3.80 -12.42 -8.15
C PRO A 251 -3.20 -11.05 -7.81
N VAL A 252 -1.97 -11.05 -7.32
CA VAL A 252 -1.22 -9.80 -7.10
C VAL A 252 -0.76 -9.28 -8.45
N MET A 253 -1.01 -8.00 -8.71
CA MET A 253 -0.63 -7.31 -9.94
C MET A 253 0.41 -6.24 -9.63
N CYS A 254 1.55 -6.27 -10.32
CA CYS A 254 2.48 -5.15 -10.32
C CYS A 254 2.02 -4.08 -11.31
N PRO A 255 2.24 -2.78 -11.02
CA PRO A 255 2.01 -1.71 -11.98
C PRO A 255 2.89 -1.89 -13.24
N PRO A 256 2.63 -1.17 -14.33
CA PRO A 256 3.52 -1.16 -15.48
C PRO A 256 4.95 -0.79 -15.06
N TYR A 257 5.93 -1.58 -15.51
CA TYR A 257 7.33 -1.33 -15.18
C TYR A 257 7.80 -0.02 -15.83
N ARG A 258 8.48 0.84 -15.06
CA ARG A 258 9.03 2.08 -15.60
C ARG A 258 10.37 1.78 -16.27
N PRO A 259 10.52 1.98 -17.59
CA PRO A 259 11.79 1.71 -18.26
C PRO A 259 12.90 2.60 -17.68
N PRO A 260 14.14 2.08 -17.56
CA PRO A 260 15.28 2.91 -17.17
C PRO A 260 15.58 3.94 -18.25
N LEU A 261 16.32 4.99 -17.88
CA LEU A 261 16.77 5.99 -18.86
C LEU A 261 17.66 5.32 -19.90
N HIS A 262 17.41 5.58 -21.20
CA HIS A 262 18.12 4.94 -22.32
C HIS A 262 17.97 3.42 -22.39
N GLY A 263 16.81 2.93 -21.93
CA GLY A 263 16.38 1.56 -22.11
C GLY A 263 14.89 1.47 -22.43
N SER A 264 14.50 0.29 -22.90
CA SER A 264 13.12 -0.08 -23.20
C SER A 264 12.76 -1.36 -22.44
N VAL A 265 11.47 -1.57 -22.22
CA VAL A 265 10.93 -2.76 -21.56
C VAL A 265 9.86 -3.37 -22.44
N ASP A 266 9.82 -4.70 -22.47
CA ASP A 266 8.90 -5.51 -23.29
C ASP A 266 7.43 -5.38 -22.89
N VAL A 267 7.14 -5.04 -21.62
CA VAL A 267 5.77 -4.94 -21.11
C VAL A 267 5.37 -3.52 -20.71
N CYS A 268 4.24 -3.06 -21.25
CA CYS A 268 3.64 -1.75 -20.95
C CYS A 268 2.40 -1.82 -20.05
N GLN A 269 1.90 -3.02 -19.74
CA GLN A 269 0.68 -3.25 -18.95
C GLN A 269 1.02 -3.75 -17.54
N PRO A 270 0.10 -3.67 -16.58
CA PRO A 270 0.25 -4.36 -15.30
C PRO A 270 0.45 -5.87 -15.52
N VAL A 271 1.40 -6.47 -14.81
CA VAL A 271 1.71 -7.91 -14.90
C VAL A 271 1.40 -8.63 -13.60
N ARG A 272 1.15 -9.94 -13.68
CA ARG A 272 0.94 -10.78 -12.50
C ARG A 272 2.26 -11.01 -11.76
N ALA A 273 2.20 -11.12 -10.44
CA ALA A 273 3.31 -11.57 -9.63
C ALA A 273 3.82 -12.95 -10.08
N GLY A 274 5.14 -13.12 -10.04
CA GLY A 274 5.88 -14.22 -10.68
C GLY A 274 6.31 -13.95 -12.13
N THR A 275 5.73 -12.95 -12.82
CA THR A 275 6.12 -12.60 -14.20
C THR A 275 7.42 -11.81 -14.21
N ARG A 276 8.35 -12.15 -15.12
CA ARG A 276 9.58 -11.38 -15.38
C ARG A 276 9.36 -10.40 -16.53
N VAL A 277 9.95 -9.21 -16.42
CA VAL A 277 9.99 -8.22 -17.52
C VAL A 277 11.41 -8.12 -18.05
N THR A 278 11.60 -7.83 -19.33
CA THR A 278 12.93 -7.79 -19.97
C THR A 278 13.35 -6.36 -20.23
N ILE A 279 14.50 -5.96 -19.70
CA ILE A 279 15.10 -4.64 -19.93
C ILE A 279 16.10 -4.71 -21.08
N THR A 280 15.93 -3.85 -22.08
CA THR A 280 16.86 -3.71 -23.22
C THR A 280 17.44 -2.31 -23.25
N CYS A 281 18.76 -2.17 -23.09
CA CYS A 281 19.44 -0.89 -23.23
C CYS A 281 19.63 -0.51 -24.70
N ASP A 282 19.63 0.80 -24.98
CA ASP A 282 19.89 1.33 -26.31
C ASP A 282 21.33 1.02 -26.78
N SER A 283 21.59 1.09 -28.09
CA SER A 283 22.84 0.62 -28.72
C SER A 283 24.14 1.23 -28.17
N PHE A 284 24.08 2.46 -27.62
CA PHE A 284 25.23 3.18 -27.06
C PHE A 284 25.35 3.08 -25.54
N TYR A 285 24.51 2.26 -24.93
CA TYR A 285 24.44 2.07 -23.49
C TYR A 285 24.81 0.63 -23.12
N GLU A 286 25.28 0.45 -21.89
CA GLU A 286 25.59 -0.84 -21.30
C GLU A 286 24.79 -1.05 -20.01
N PRO A 287 24.34 -2.29 -19.75
CA PRO A 287 23.64 -2.62 -18.51
C PRO A 287 24.61 -2.56 -17.33
N VAL A 288 24.23 -1.84 -16.28
CA VAL A 288 25.01 -1.74 -15.04
C VAL A 288 24.12 -2.02 -13.83
N GLY A 289 24.73 -2.56 -12.77
CA GLY A 289 24.06 -2.87 -11.51
C GLY A 289 23.94 -4.37 -11.23
N GLU A 290 24.28 -5.25 -12.17
CA GLU A 290 24.23 -6.71 -11.98
C GLU A 290 25.10 -7.16 -10.79
N ALA A 291 26.31 -6.60 -10.68
CA ALA A 291 27.19 -6.86 -9.54
C ALA A 291 26.63 -6.36 -8.19
N ALA A 292 25.64 -5.46 -8.20
CA ALA A 292 24.93 -4.96 -7.03
C ALA A 292 23.58 -5.68 -6.79
N GLY A 293 23.34 -6.80 -7.47
CA GLY A 293 22.12 -7.59 -7.36
C GLY A 293 20.94 -7.07 -8.19
N ALA A 294 21.17 -6.18 -9.15
CA ALA A 294 20.16 -5.82 -10.13
C ALA A 294 20.04 -6.90 -11.22
N SER A 295 18.84 -7.09 -11.79
CA SER A 295 18.61 -8.07 -12.86
C SER A 295 18.20 -7.38 -14.16
N GLN A 296 18.67 -7.91 -15.29
CA GLN A 296 18.13 -7.53 -16.62
C GLN A 296 16.69 -8.01 -16.82
N THR A 297 16.27 -9.01 -16.04
CA THR A 297 14.93 -9.58 -16.05
C THR A 297 14.25 -9.53 -14.68
N PRO A 298 13.96 -8.33 -14.13
CA PRO A 298 13.39 -8.22 -12.79
C PRO A 298 12.01 -8.88 -12.73
N MET A 299 11.77 -9.65 -11.66
CA MET A 299 10.50 -10.32 -11.41
C MET A 299 9.53 -9.41 -10.65
N CYS A 300 8.24 -9.50 -10.96
CA CYS A 300 7.17 -8.97 -10.12
C CYS A 300 6.99 -9.86 -8.89
N LEU A 301 7.22 -9.31 -7.70
CA LEU A 301 7.19 -10.02 -6.42
C LEU A 301 5.77 -10.14 -5.86
N ALA A 302 5.59 -11.01 -4.87
CA ALA A 302 4.30 -11.24 -4.21
C ALA A 302 3.75 -10.02 -3.43
N ASP A 303 4.59 -9.01 -3.16
CA ASP A 303 4.16 -7.74 -2.56
C ASP A 303 3.64 -6.72 -3.58
N GLY A 304 3.67 -7.06 -4.88
CA GLY A 304 3.27 -6.17 -5.97
C GLY A 304 4.35 -5.15 -6.35
N THR A 305 5.59 -5.32 -5.88
CA THR A 305 6.75 -4.55 -6.31
C THR A 305 7.65 -5.38 -7.24
N TYR A 306 8.55 -4.72 -7.97
CA TYR A 306 9.52 -5.44 -8.80
C TYR A 306 10.86 -5.57 -8.08
N GLU A 307 11.58 -6.64 -8.41
CA GLU A 307 13.01 -6.73 -8.13
C GLU A 307 13.78 -5.54 -8.73
N LYS A 308 14.96 -5.28 -8.19
CA LYS A 308 15.82 -4.21 -8.68
C LYS A 308 16.25 -4.50 -10.12
N GLY A 309 15.85 -3.64 -11.05
CA GLY A 309 16.30 -3.71 -12.45
C GLY A 309 17.67 -3.06 -12.65
N ILE A 310 18.35 -3.46 -13.72
CA ILE A 310 19.57 -2.81 -14.20
C ILE A 310 19.30 -1.35 -14.63
N GLU A 311 20.36 -0.55 -14.64
CA GLU A 311 20.37 0.79 -15.22
C GLU A 311 21.21 0.80 -16.50
N CYS A 312 20.81 1.59 -17.50
CA CYS A 312 21.55 1.71 -18.75
C CYS A 312 22.47 2.94 -18.68
N MET A 313 23.79 2.74 -18.68
CA MET A 313 24.78 3.82 -18.65
C MET A 313 25.52 3.94 -19.98
N PRO A 314 25.97 5.14 -20.39
CA PRO A 314 26.72 5.32 -21.62
C PRO A 314 27.99 4.47 -21.63
N ARG A 315 28.28 3.80 -22.73
CA ARG A 315 29.51 3.01 -22.87
C ARG A 315 30.74 3.93 -22.81
N PRO A 316 31.79 3.59 -22.04
CA PRO A 316 33.00 4.36 -22.02
C PRO A 316 33.71 4.31 -23.39
N CYS A 317 34.23 5.46 -23.83
CA CYS A 317 35.00 5.52 -25.08
C CYS A 317 36.22 4.58 -25.02
N PRO A 318 36.52 3.84 -26.10
CA PRO A 318 37.70 2.99 -26.15
C PRO A 318 38.96 3.86 -26.02
N LYS A 319 39.77 3.59 -24.98
CA LYS A 319 41.03 4.32 -24.70
C LYS A 319 42.11 4.12 -25.77
N THR A 320 41.87 3.26 -26.76
CA THR A 320 42.87 2.79 -27.73
C THR A 320 42.85 3.53 -29.05
N HIS A 321 41.84 4.35 -29.33
CA HIS A 321 41.91 5.26 -30.47
C HIS A 321 42.68 6.50 -30.06
N LYS A 322 43.99 6.50 -30.37
CA LYS A 322 44.64 7.74 -30.84
C LYS A 322 43.79 8.22 -32.01
N ILE A 323 42.95 9.20 -31.75
CA ILE A 323 42.12 9.79 -32.78
C ILE A 323 43.12 10.41 -33.77
N PRO A 324 43.07 10.13 -35.08
CA PRO A 324 43.91 10.83 -36.06
C PRO A 324 43.62 12.34 -36.18
N PHE A 325 42.76 12.88 -35.31
CA PHE A 325 42.50 14.31 -35.13
C PHE A 325 43.33 14.91 -33.97
N ASP A 326 44.45 14.27 -33.59
CA ASP A 326 45.52 14.87 -32.78
C ASP A 326 46.38 15.85 -33.61
N GLU A 327 45.75 16.75 -34.38
CA GLU A 327 46.45 17.96 -34.88
C GLU A 327 46.12 19.22 -34.06
N ASP A 328 45.17 19.20 -33.12
CA ASP A 328 44.85 20.38 -32.29
C ASP A 328 44.61 20.11 -30.78
N CYS A 329 44.98 18.94 -30.26
CA CYS A 329 44.98 18.71 -28.81
C CYS A 329 46.38 18.95 -28.23
N ASP A 330 46.78 20.22 -28.09
CA ASP A 330 47.99 20.61 -27.37
C ASP A 330 47.88 20.17 -25.89
N PRO A 331 48.74 19.26 -25.38
CA PRO A 331 48.74 18.84 -23.98
C PRO A 331 49.13 19.98 -23.01
N ASN A 332 49.62 21.11 -23.51
CA ASN A 332 49.81 22.35 -22.74
C ASN A 332 48.67 23.36 -22.88
N ALA A 333 47.64 23.07 -23.69
CA ALA A 333 46.40 23.82 -23.63
C ALA A 333 45.75 23.52 -22.28
N ARG A 334 46.09 24.37 -21.29
CA ARG A 334 45.30 24.52 -20.07
C ARG A 334 43.86 24.55 -20.54
N TYR A 335 43.06 23.62 -20.04
CA TYR A 335 41.62 23.66 -20.15
C TYR A 335 41.18 25.00 -19.55
N VAL A 336 41.18 26.05 -20.36
CA VAL A 336 40.43 27.25 -20.10
C VAL A 336 39.02 26.73 -20.25
N ARG A 337 38.44 26.27 -19.13
CA ARG A 337 36.98 26.18 -19.02
C ARG A 337 36.51 27.48 -19.66
N PRO A 338 35.81 27.45 -20.82
CA PRO A 338 35.26 28.68 -21.34
C PRO A 338 34.49 29.25 -20.17
N ALA A 339 34.93 30.42 -19.70
CA ALA A 339 34.31 31.05 -18.56
C ALA A 339 32.81 31.01 -18.86
N PRO A 340 31.97 30.53 -17.92
CA PRO A 340 30.54 30.39 -18.17
C PRO A 340 30.11 31.66 -18.88
N PRO A 341 29.48 31.56 -20.06
CA PRO A 341 29.22 32.72 -20.89
C PRO A 341 28.62 33.75 -19.95
N LYS A 342 29.29 34.90 -19.81
CA LYS A 342 28.80 35.97 -18.96
C LYS A 342 27.51 36.43 -19.62
N VAL A 343 26.40 35.80 -19.25
CA VAL A 343 25.07 36.20 -19.66
C VAL A 343 24.92 37.59 -19.06
N GLN A 344 25.14 38.61 -19.89
CA GLN A 344 24.87 39.97 -19.49
C GLN A 344 23.36 40.11 -19.48
N ILE A 345 22.75 39.74 -18.37
CA ILE A 345 21.34 40.00 -18.12
C ILE A 345 21.24 41.52 -17.99
N SER A 346 20.58 42.16 -18.97
CA SER A 346 20.39 43.60 -18.94
C SER A 346 19.55 43.97 -17.72
N HIS A 347 19.79 45.16 -17.16
CA HIS A 347 19.00 45.67 -16.04
C HIS A 347 17.50 45.78 -16.39
N LYS A 348 17.18 45.88 -17.68
CA LYS A 348 15.82 45.81 -18.21
C LYS A 348 15.20 44.42 -18.04
N GLN A 349 15.94 43.37 -18.42
CA GLN A 349 15.46 41.99 -18.24
C GLN A 349 15.25 41.64 -16.77
N ILE A 350 16.08 42.15 -15.84
CA ILE A 350 15.84 41.94 -14.41
C ILE A 350 14.52 42.59 -13.98
N LYS A 351 14.27 43.84 -14.39
CA LYS A 351 13.01 44.53 -14.09
C LYS A 351 11.79 43.85 -14.71
N ASP A 352 11.88 43.39 -15.95
CA ASP A 352 10.77 42.70 -16.63
C ASP A 352 10.42 41.40 -15.89
N TRP A 353 11.42 40.67 -15.38
CA TRP A 353 11.21 39.46 -14.58
C TRP A 353 10.65 39.76 -13.17
N GLU A 354 11.15 40.79 -12.51
CA GLU A 354 10.62 41.24 -11.22
C GLU A 354 9.15 41.68 -11.34
N GLN A 355 8.81 42.40 -12.43
CA GLN A 355 7.45 42.85 -12.69
C GLN A 355 6.50 41.69 -13.03
N GLU A 356 7.00 40.63 -13.67
CA GLU A 356 6.21 39.41 -13.93
C GLU A 356 5.98 38.58 -12.66
N LEU A 357 6.91 38.60 -11.70
CA LEU A 357 6.76 37.98 -10.37
C LEU A 357 5.83 38.76 -9.44
N GLU A 358 5.84 40.09 -9.54
CA GLU A 358 4.94 40.97 -8.78
C GLU A 358 3.55 41.08 -9.40
N ARG A 359 3.39 40.63 -10.65
CA ARG A 359 2.08 40.53 -11.28
C ARG A 359 1.22 39.66 -10.37
N PRO A 360 0.16 40.22 -9.74
CA PRO A 360 -0.73 39.42 -8.91
C PRO A 360 -1.16 38.26 -9.78
N HIS A 361 -1.11 37.02 -9.26
CA HIS A 361 -1.67 35.86 -9.93
C HIS A 361 -3.17 36.13 -10.16
N VAL A 362 -3.48 36.89 -11.22
CA VAL A 362 -4.76 36.90 -11.87
C VAL A 362 -4.78 35.55 -12.54
N PHE A 363 -5.17 34.55 -11.75
CA PHE A 363 -5.71 33.34 -12.33
C PHE A 363 -6.86 33.85 -13.17
N ASP A 364 -6.63 33.89 -14.49
CA ASP A 364 -7.68 33.98 -15.48
C ASP A 364 -8.48 32.67 -15.36
N TYR A 365 -9.21 32.53 -14.25
CA TYR A 365 -10.43 31.75 -14.19
C TYR A 365 -11.40 32.51 -15.09
N THR A 366 -11.18 32.43 -16.40
CA THR A 366 -12.27 32.43 -17.34
C THR A 366 -13.12 31.24 -16.90
N PRO A 367 -14.28 31.45 -16.27
CA PRO A 367 -15.13 30.34 -15.87
C PRO A 367 -15.39 29.55 -17.15
N ASN A 368 -14.93 28.30 -17.17
CA ASN A 368 -15.19 27.42 -18.28
C ASN A 368 -16.70 27.44 -18.50
N VAL A 369 -17.09 27.81 -19.71
CA VAL A 369 -18.47 27.85 -20.24
C VAL A 369 -19.20 26.47 -20.12
N PHE A 370 -18.55 25.47 -19.53
CA PHE A 370 -19.04 24.12 -19.34
C PHE A 370 -19.51 23.77 -17.91
N ASP A 371 -19.42 24.68 -16.94
CA ASP A 371 -19.97 24.44 -15.57
C ASP A 371 -21.48 24.72 -15.44
N HIS A 372 -22.18 24.95 -16.55
CA HIS A 372 -23.65 24.89 -16.59
C HIS A 372 -24.13 23.45 -16.80
N GLU A 373 -23.81 22.55 -15.88
CA GLU A 373 -24.61 21.34 -15.74
C GLU A 373 -25.93 21.70 -15.03
N PRO A 374 -27.10 21.31 -15.60
CA PRO A 374 -28.39 21.60 -14.99
C PRO A 374 -28.50 20.85 -13.66
N ARG A 375 -28.73 21.60 -12.57
CA ARG A 375 -29.08 21.01 -11.27
C ARG A 375 -30.35 20.16 -11.45
N PRO A 376 -30.37 18.90 -10.99
CA PRO A 376 -31.59 18.11 -11.00
C PRO A 376 -32.62 18.76 -10.08
N TYR A 377 -33.83 18.88 -10.61
CA TYR A 377 -35.01 19.45 -9.96
C TYR A 377 -35.25 18.85 -8.58
N SER A 378 -35.52 19.71 -7.61
CA SER A 378 -36.17 19.35 -6.35
C SER A 378 -37.56 18.79 -6.66
N LEU A 379 -37.79 17.54 -6.28
CA LEU A 379 -39.13 16.96 -6.17
C LEU A 379 -39.79 17.56 -4.92
N GLU A 380 -40.69 18.52 -5.15
CA GLU A 380 -41.78 18.81 -4.21
C GLU A 380 -43.01 18.02 -4.65
N ASP A 381 -43.64 17.43 -3.63
CA ASP A 381 -44.95 16.73 -3.53
C ASP A 381 -45.11 15.31 -4.09
#